data_AF-A0A848TUL1-F1
#
_entry.id   AF-A0A848TUL1-F1
#
_cell.length_a   1.000
_cell.length_b   1.000
_cell.length_c   1.000
_cell.angle_alpha   90.00
_cell.angle_beta   90.00
_cell.angle_gamma   90.00
#
_symmetry.space_group_name_H-M   'P 1'
#
loop_
_entity.id
_entity.type
_entity.pdbx_description
1 polymer ?
#
loop_
_entity_poly.entity_id
_entity_poly.type
_entity_poly.pdbx_seq_one_letter_code
_entity_poly.pdbx_strand_id
1 'polypeptide(L)'
;MTGEPRPSPDRRRLCVYNGGFLTEGRLRRILELAGWDISLGVPGDGDTVGIWGRTPTAWRGEAVAEWRNAPVPTVEDAFLRSVHPGRVRGEAPMGLCLDLGGVHFDGSTPSDLEALLAAHPLDDTALLNRARDALDSMKHWHLGKYSATDPDLPVPEPGYVVLIDQTAGDAALMGAGRPAFNEMLALAAEENPGLP
;
A
#
# COMPACT_ATOMS: atom_id res chain seq x y z
N MET A 1 -16.09 29.11 6.44
CA MET A 1 -16.58 28.92 5.06
C MET A 1 -16.14 27.54 4.60
N THR A 2 -16.99 26.54 4.80
CA THR A 2 -16.77 25.14 4.42
C THR A 2 -17.07 25.00 2.94
N GLY A 3 -16.04 25.02 2.10
CA GLY A 3 -16.19 24.69 0.69
C GLY A 3 -16.47 23.21 0.56
N GLU A 4 -17.71 22.85 0.20
CA GLU A 4 -18.02 21.50 -0.25
C GLU A 4 -17.14 21.15 -1.46
N PRO A 5 -16.59 19.92 -1.52
CA PRO A 5 -15.82 19.49 -2.68
C PRO A 5 -16.78 19.38 -3.87
N ARG A 6 -16.67 20.33 -4.80
CA ARG A 6 -17.36 20.25 -6.09
C ARG A 6 -16.78 19.06 -6.87
N PRO A 7 -17.60 18.12 -7.36
CA PRO A 7 -17.10 17.05 -8.21
C PRO A 7 -16.46 17.66 -9.46
N SER A 8 -15.20 17.28 -9.75
CA SER A 8 -14.51 17.62 -10.99
C SER A 8 -15.31 17.04 -12.18
N PRO A 9 -15.51 17.81 -13.28
CA PRO A 9 -16.26 17.35 -14.44
C PRO A 9 -15.57 16.25 -15.26
N ASP A 10 -14.27 15.98 -15.05
CA ASP A 10 -13.50 14.93 -15.75
C ASP A 10 -13.05 13.84 -14.77
N ARG A 11 -13.97 12.99 -14.31
CA ARG A 11 -13.57 11.79 -13.56
C ARG A 11 -13.06 10.72 -14.52
N ARG A 12 -11.90 10.15 -14.20
CA ARG A 12 -11.29 9.07 -14.97
C ARG A 12 -12.02 7.77 -14.67
N ARG A 13 -12.52 7.09 -15.69
CA ARG A 13 -13.23 5.82 -15.51
C ARG A 13 -12.23 4.72 -15.14
N LEU A 14 -12.56 3.99 -14.07
CA LEU A 14 -11.78 2.89 -13.51
C LEU A 14 -12.62 1.60 -13.61
N CYS A 15 -12.38 0.81 -14.65
CA CYS A 15 -13.02 -0.49 -14.84
C CYS A 15 -12.41 -1.52 -13.88
N VAL A 16 -13.22 -2.15 -13.03
CA VAL A 16 -12.75 -3.07 -12.00
C VAL A 16 -13.29 -4.49 -12.19
N TYR A 17 -12.46 -5.49 -11.85
CA TYR A 17 -12.77 -6.91 -12.00
C TYR A 17 -12.65 -7.69 -10.67
N ASN A 18 -12.59 -6.95 -9.56
CA ASN A 18 -12.58 -7.46 -8.19
C ASN A 18 -13.72 -6.82 -7.41
N GLY A 19 -14.55 -7.66 -6.76
CA GLY A 19 -15.74 -7.22 -6.01
C GLY A 19 -15.44 -6.28 -4.84
N GLY A 20 -14.23 -6.32 -4.27
CA GLY A 20 -13.84 -5.46 -3.14
C GLY A 20 -14.00 -3.96 -3.45
N PHE A 21 -13.73 -3.54 -4.70
CA PHE A 21 -13.92 -2.16 -5.15
C PHE A 21 -15.40 -1.70 -5.11
N LEU A 22 -16.34 -2.64 -5.17
CA LEU A 22 -17.77 -2.34 -5.22
C LEU A 22 -18.44 -2.39 -3.84
N THR A 23 -17.94 -3.26 -2.96
CA THR A 23 -18.56 -3.53 -1.66
C THR A 23 -18.01 -2.65 -0.53
N GLU A 24 -16.80 -2.12 -0.65
CA GLU A 24 -16.17 -1.29 0.38
C GLU A 24 -16.47 0.21 0.20
N GLY A 25 -17.46 0.72 0.94
CA GLY A 25 -17.93 2.10 0.79
C GLY A 25 -16.85 3.18 1.01
N ARG A 26 -15.93 2.98 1.97
CA ARG A 26 -14.85 3.96 2.22
C ARG A 26 -13.79 3.94 1.12
N LEU A 27 -13.40 2.75 0.65
CA LEU A 27 -12.50 2.59 -0.49
C LEU A 27 -13.07 3.33 -1.71
N ARG A 28 -14.34 3.06 -2.04
CA ARG A 28 -15.03 3.74 -3.15
C ARG A 28 -15.02 5.26 -2.97
N ARG A 29 -15.31 5.75 -1.77
CA ARG A 29 -15.31 7.18 -1.49
C ARG A 29 -13.92 7.81 -1.67
N ILE A 30 -12.85 7.13 -1.25
CA ILE A 30 -11.48 7.61 -1.45
C ILE A 30 -11.17 7.72 -2.95
N LEU A 31 -11.48 6.68 -3.74
CA LEU A 31 -11.27 6.69 -5.18
C LEU A 31 -12.08 7.80 -5.88
N GLU A 32 -13.35 7.98 -5.51
CA GLU A 32 -14.19 9.07 -6.04
C GLU A 32 -13.62 10.47 -5.74
N LEU A 33 -13.08 10.66 -4.54
CA LEU A 33 -12.42 11.92 -4.13
C LEU A 33 -11.07 12.12 -4.83
N ALA A 34 -10.37 11.03 -5.17
CA ALA A 34 -9.16 11.03 -5.99
C ALA A 34 -9.45 11.19 -7.51
N GLY A 35 -10.72 11.41 -7.89
CA GLY A 35 -11.12 11.67 -9.27
C GLY A 35 -11.33 10.43 -10.12
N TRP A 36 -11.53 9.26 -9.51
CA TRP A 36 -11.84 8.01 -10.21
C TRP A 36 -13.33 7.71 -10.16
N ASP A 37 -13.89 7.23 -11.26
CA ASP A 37 -15.25 6.69 -11.33
C ASP A 37 -15.23 5.18 -11.50
N ILE A 38 -15.60 4.45 -10.44
CA ILE A 38 -15.57 2.98 -10.43
C ILE A 38 -16.71 2.44 -11.28
N SER A 39 -16.37 1.63 -12.26
CA SER A 39 -17.36 1.03 -13.16
C SER A 39 -17.09 -0.44 -13.43
N LEU A 40 -18.16 -1.14 -13.79
CA LEU A 40 -18.09 -2.46 -14.40
C LEU A 40 -18.11 -2.32 -15.93
N GLY A 41 -17.71 -3.39 -16.63
CA GLY A 41 -17.76 -3.49 -18.08
C GLY A 41 -16.39 -3.52 -18.72
N VAL A 42 -16.34 -3.26 -20.03
CA VAL A 42 -15.10 -3.23 -20.82
C VAL A 42 -14.59 -1.78 -20.92
N PRO A 43 -13.27 -1.51 -20.75
CA PRO A 43 -12.72 -0.17 -20.94
C PRO A 43 -12.79 0.25 -22.42
N GLY A 44 -13.24 1.48 -22.64
CA GLY A 44 -13.16 2.20 -23.91
C GLY A 44 -11.87 3.01 -24.02
N ASP A 45 -11.81 3.87 -25.04
CA ASP A 45 -10.64 4.71 -25.30
C ASP A 45 -10.46 5.74 -24.17
N GLY A 46 -9.28 5.75 -23.54
CA GLY A 46 -8.97 6.64 -22.42
C GLY A 46 -9.43 6.15 -21.05
N ASP A 47 -10.14 5.01 -20.98
CA ASP A 47 -10.50 4.37 -19.72
C ASP A 47 -9.30 3.62 -19.12
N THR A 48 -9.35 3.39 -17.80
CA THR A 48 -8.33 2.63 -17.07
C THR A 48 -8.89 1.36 -16.47
N VAL A 49 -8.02 0.40 -16.15
CA VAL A 49 -8.38 -0.83 -15.45
C VAL A 49 -7.75 -0.83 -14.06
N GLY A 50 -8.59 -0.80 -13.03
CA GLY A 50 -8.13 -0.81 -11.64
C GLY A 50 -7.88 -2.23 -11.14
N ILE A 51 -6.69 -2.47 -10.59
CA ILE A 51 -6.36 -3.71 -9.88
C ILE A 51 -5.96 -3.43 -8.44
N TRP A 52 -6.20 -4.40 -7.55
CA TRP A 52 -5.71 -4.34 -6.17
C TRP A 52 -4.40 -5.11 -6.09
N GLY A 53 -3.31 -4.34 -5.92
CA GLY A 53 -1.92 -4.73 -6.11
C GLY A 53 -1.70 -6.04 -6.87
N ARG A 54 -1.14 -7.05 -6.19
CA ARG A 54 -0.88 -8.38 -6.77
C ARG A 54 -1.70 -9.48 -6.08
N THR A 55 -2.99 -9.21 -5.91
CA THR A 55 -3.92 -10.20 -5.36
C THR A 55 -4.14 -11.37 -6.34
N PRO A 56 -4.59 -12.57 -5.87
CA PRO A 56 -4.88 -13.71 -6.75
C PRO A 56 -5.95 -13.47 -7.83
N THR A 57 -6.66 -12.34 -7.79
CA THR A 57 -7.66 -11.93 -8.79
C THR A 57 -7.18 -10.79 -9.69
N ALA A 58 -5.99 -10.22 -9.45
CA ALA A 58 -5.42 -9.13 -10.24
C ALA A 58 -5.29 -9.50 -11.74
N TRP A 59 -4.96 -10.76 -12.03
CA TRP A 59 -4.84 -11.30 -13.40
C TRP A 59 -6.08 -11.04 -14.27
N ARG A 60 -7.28 -10.93 -13.67
CA ARG A 60 -8.52 -10.65 -14.42
C ARG A 60 -8.49 -9.24 -15.01
N GLY A 61 -8.02 -8.27 -14.24
CA GLY A 61 -7.87 -6.89 -14.70
C GLY A 61 -6.70 -6.78 -15.67
N GLU A 62 -5.57 -7.41 -15.36
CA GLU A 62 -4.39 -7.43 -16.23
C GLU A 62 -4.73 -7.97 -17.63
N ALA A 63 -5.45 -9.10 -17.71
CA ALA A 63 -5.86 -9.70 -18.99
C ALA A 63 -6.78 -8.78 -19.81
N VAL A 64 -7.70 -8.06 -19.16
CA VAL A 64 -8.57 -7.10 -19.86
C VAL A 64 -7.81 -5.86 -20.29
N ALA A 65 -6.90 -5.37 -19.45
CA ALA A 65 -6.05 -4.24 -19.76
C ALA A 65 -5.14 -4.54 -20.96
N GLU A 66 -4.54 -5.72 -21.01
CA GLU A 66 -3.74 -6.19 -22.15
C GLU A 66 -4.59 -6.26 -23.42
N TRP A 67 -5.77 -6.90 -23.35
CA TRP A 67 -6.68 -7.01 -24.49
C TRP A 67 -7.11 -5.64 -25.05
N ARG A 68 -7.28 -4.64 -24.19
CA ARG A 68 -7.79 -3.31 -24.55
C ARG A 68 -6.71 -2.24 -24.65
N ASN A 69 -5.45 -2.60 -24.40
CA ASN A 69 -4.33 -1.68 -24.28
C ASN A 69 -4.63 -0.49 -23.33
N ALA A 70 -5.24 -0.80 -22.18
CA ALA A 70 -5.68 0.19 -21.19
C ALA A 70 -4.63 0.34 -20.06
N PRO A 71 -4.39 1.55 -19.54
CA PRO A 71 -3.52 1.75 -18.38
C PRO A 71 -4.05 1.03 -17.13
N VAL A 72 -3.12 0.56 -16.27
CA VAL A 72 -3.43 -0.24 -15.08
C VAL A 72 -2.98 0.47 -13.81
N PRO A 73 -3.75 1.45 -13.30
CA PRO A 73 -3.54 1.94 -11.94
C PRO A 73 -3.68 0.79 -10.93
N THR A 74 -2.65 0.64 -10.11
CA THR A 74 -2.65 -0.28 -8.97
C THR A 74 -3.13 0.43 -7.72
N VAL A 75 -4.00 -0.23 -6.96
CA VAL A 75 -4.53 0.25 -5.69
C VAL A 75 -4.02 -0.64 -4.58
N GLU A 76 -3.48 -0.05 -3.52
CA GLU A 76 -3.07 -0.76 -2.32
C GLU A 76 -3.44 0.01 -1.05
N ASP A 77 -3.41 -0.69 0.08
CA ASP A 77 -3.53 -0.05 1.38
C ASP A 77 -2.40 0.98 1.59
N ALA A 78 -2.75 2.17 2.10
CA ALA A 78 -1.74 3.15 2.49
C ALA A 78 -0.84 2.64 3.65
N PHE A 79 0.36 3.22 3.77
CA PHE A 79 1.30 2.91 4.85
C PHE A 79 0.72 3.14 6.25
N LEU A 80 -0.14 4.15 6.41
CA LEU A 80 -0.98 4.35 7.59
C LEU A 80 -2.42 3.97 7.22
N ARG A 81 -2.90 2.81 7.71
CA ARG A 81 -4.13 2.22 7.20
C ARG A 81 -5.31 2.33 8.17
N SER A 82 -5.21 1.77 9.37
CA SER A 82 -6.34 1.67 10.32
C SER A 82 -5.86 1.31 11.74
N VAL A 83 -6.77 1.15 12.70
CA VAL A 83 -6.39 0.71 14.06
C VAL A 83 -6.15 -0.79 14.05
N HIS A 84 -7.15 -1.57 13.62
CA HIS A 84 -7.03 -3.01 13.45
C HIS A 84 -6.90 -3.40 11.97
N PRO A 85 -6.34 -4.59 11.66
CA PRO A 85 -6.34 -5.10 10.30
C PRO A 85 -7.74 -5.34 9.74
N GLY A 86 -7.93 -5.00 8.45
CA GLY A 86 -9.21 -5.23 7.75
C GLY A 86 -9.66 -6.69 7.80
N ARG A 87 -8.71 -7.63 7.66
CA ARG A 87 -8.99 -9.07 7.72
C ARG A 87 -9.46 -9.57 9.10
N VAL A 88 -9.20 -8.82 10.17
CA VAL A 88 -9.49 -9.23 11.56
C VAL A 88 -10.74 -8.55 12.12
N ARG A 89 -10.93 -7.24 11.81
CA ARG A 89 -12.04 -6.44 12.36
C ARG A 89 -12.91 -5.74 11.31
N GLY A 90 -12.68 -5.98 10.02
CA GLY A 90 -13.45 -5.33 8.94
C GLY A 90 -13.20 -3.82 8.85
N GLU A 91 -12.09 -3.32 9.41
CA GLU A 91 -11.79 -1.90 9.38
C GLU A 91 -11.41 -1.44 7.98
N ALA A 92 -12.13 -0.42 7.53
CA ALA A 92 -11.91 0.21 6.24
C ALA A 92 -10.65 1.09 6.26
N PRO A 93 -9.90 1.16 5.15
CA PRO A 93 -8.65 1.92 5.08
C PRO A 93 -8.91 3.43 5.22
N MET A 94 -8.02 4.14 5.91
CA MET A 94 -8.04 5.60 6.00
C MET A 94 -7.45 6.28 4.76
N GLY A 95 -6.62 5.56 4.00
CA GLY A 95 -5.99 6.02 2.76
C GLY A 95 -5.63 4.85 1.85
N LEU A 96 -5.33 5.17 0.59
CA LEU A 96 -4.89 4.23 -0.43
C LEU A 96 -3.60 4.74 -1.09
N CYS A 97 -2.72 3.83 -1.48
CA CYS A 97 -1.69 4.09 -2.48
C CYS A 97 -2.28 3.84 -3.86
N LEU A 98 -2.07 4.76 -4.80
CA LEU A 98 -2.57 4.71 -6.17
C LEU A 98 -1.39 4.95 -7.11
N ASP A 99 -0.82 3.88 -7.65
CA ASP A 99 0.38 3.94 -8.47
C ASP A 99 0.07 3.53 -9.91
N LEU A 100 0.54 4.32 -10.88
CA LEU A 100 0.40 4.06 -12.32
C LEU A 100 1.54 3.19 -12.88
N GLY A 101 2.76 3.30 -12.33
CA GLY A 101 3.92 2.52 -12.74
C GLY A 101 3.93 1.08 -12.22
N GLY A 102 3.27 0.83 -11.10
CA GLY A 102 3.24 -0.48 -10.43
C GLY A 102 3.29 -0.34 -8.92
N VAL A 103 3.08 -1.44 -8.21
CA VAL A 103 3.07 -1.45 -6.73
C VAL A 103 4.48 -1.32 -6.15
N HIS A 104 4.63 -0.50 -5.12
CA HIS A 104 5.90 -0.17 -4.46
C HIS A 104 6.74 -1.36 -3.94
N PHE A 105 6.15 -2.54 -3.71
CA PHE A 105 6.88 -3.72 -3.23
C PHE A 105 7.37 -4.63 -4.37
N ASP A 106 6.91 -4.41 -5.61
CA ASP A 106 7.32 -5.22 -6.76
C ASP A 106 8.55 -4.59 -7.42
N GLY A 107 9.73 -5.15 -7.12
CA GLY A 107 11.00 -4.73 -7.71
C GLY A 107 11.22 -5.19 -9.17
N SER A 108 10.26 -5.88 -9.81
CA SER A 108 10.39 -6.31 -11.21
C SER A 108 10.03 -5.22 -12.22
N THR A 109 9.33 -4.17 -11.78
CA THR A 109 8.90 -3.03 -12.60
C THR A 109 9.00 -1.74 -11.82
N PRO A 110 9.41 -0.61 -12.43
CA PRO A 110 9.46 0.69 -11.74
C PRO A 110 8.11 1.10 -11.16
N SER A 111 8.09 1.54 -9.91
CA SER A 111 6.89 2.11 -9.28
C SER A 111 6.90 3.64 -9.29
N ASP A 112 5.75 4.26 -9.08
CA ASP A 112 5.67 5.74 -8.96
C ASP A 112 6.48 6.23 -7.75
N LEU A 113 6.54 5.45 -6.67
CA LEU A 113 7.39 5.74 -5.51
C LEU A 113 8.88 5.69 -5.87
N GLU A 114 9.31 4.69 -6.64
CA GLU A 114 10.69 4.60 -7.12
C GLU A 114 11.05 5.79 -8.02
N ALA A 115 10.17 6.13 -8.96
CA ALA A 115 10.34 7.29 -9.83
C ALA A 115 10.43 8.60 -9.04
N LEU A 116 9.58 8.77 -8.02
CA LEU A 116 9.62 9.92 -7.12
C LEU A 116 10.95 10.01 -6.39
N LEU A 117 11.42 8.92 -5.78
CA LEU A 117 12.67 8.89 -5.02
C LEU A 117 13.91 9.10 -5.92
N ALA A 118 13.86 8.64 -7.17
CA ALA A 118 14.96 8.79 -8.11
C ALA A 118 15.08 10.19 -8.71
N ALA A 119 13.96 10.89 -8.92
CA ALA A 119 13.94 12.14 -9.68
C ALA A 119 13.63 13.40 -8.86
N HIS A 120 12.94 13.27 -7.72
CA HIS A 120 12.56 14.43 -6.92
C HIS A 120 13.76 14.96 -6.11
N PRO A 121 14.03 16.28 -6.09
CA PRO A 121 15.21 16.84 -5.44
C PRO A 121 15.20 16.78 -3.91
N LEU A 122 14.01 16.61 -3.31
CA LEU A 122 13.79 16.50 -1.86
C LEU A 122 14.38 17.67 -1.06
N ASP A 123 14.31 18.88 -1.60
CA ASP A 123 14.92 20.10 -1.05
C ASP A 123 13.92 21.19 -0.62
N ASP A 124 12.62 20.97 -0.83
CA ASP A 124 11.56 21.86 -0.32
C ASP A 124 11.52 21.83 1.21
N THR A 125 11.98 22.93 1.82
CA THR A 125 12.05 23.07 3.28
C THR A 125 10.68 22.94 3.97
N ALA A 126 9.61 23.46 3.37
CA ALA A 126 8.27 23.38 3.96
C ALA A 126 7.75 21.94 3.93
N LEU A 127 8.00 21.21 2.83
CA LEU A 127 7.67 19.79 2.72
C LEU A 127 8.48 18.95 3.72
N LEU A 128 9.79 19.18 3.83
CA LEU A 128 10.66 18.47 4.76
C LEU A 128 10.30 18.72 6.23
N ASN A 129 9.92 19.95 6.60
CA ASN A 129 9.44 20.25 7.95
C ASN A 129 8.14 19.51 8.25
N ARG A 130 7.18 19.53 7.32
CA ARG A 130 5.94 18.74 7.46
C ARG A 130 6.22 17.24 7.60
N ALA A 131 7.20 16.71 6.87
CA ALA A 131 7.57 15.31 6.98
C ALA A 131 8.18 14.97 8.36
N ARG A 132 9.02 15.85 8.91
CA ARG A 132 9.56 15.71 10.28
C ARG A 132 8.45 15.74 11.32
N ASP A 133 7.54 16.72 11.25
CA ASP A 133 6.41 16.83 12.17
C ASP A 133 5.51 15.59 12.12
N ALA A 134 5.29 15.03 10.93
CA ALA A 134 4.53 13.80 10.74
C ALA A 134 5.24 12.59 11.36
N LEU A 135 6.56 12.44 11.15
CA LEU A 135 7.35 11.36 11.76
C LEU A 135 7.35 11.45 13.29
N ASP A 136 7.51 12.64 13.85
CA ASP A 136 7.47 12.85 15.30
C ASP A 136 6.10 12.55 15.87
N SER A 137 5.03 12.94 15.17
CA SER A 137 3.66 12.58 15.54
C SER A 137 3.43 11.06 15.50
N MET A 138 3.91 10.37 14.47
CA MET A 138 3.80 8.92 14.36
C MET A 138 4.49 8.21 15.52
N LYS A 139 5.70 8.66 15.90
CA LYS A 139 6.43 8.10 17.05
C LYS A 139 5.71 8.38 18.37
N HIS A 140 5.29 9.63 18.60
CA HIS A 140 4.63 10.03 19.84
C HIS A 140 3.34 9.25 20.09
N TRP A 141 2.55 9.02 19.04
CA TRP A 141 1.27 8.31 19.12
C TRP A 141 1.38 6.80 18.85
N HIS A 142 2.59 6.25 18.72
CA HIS A 142 2.84 4.84 18.40
C HIS A 142 2.07 4.35 17.16
N LEU A 143 2.00 5.19 16.12
CA LEU A 143 1.26 4.88 14.89
C LEU A 143 2.06 3.94 13.99
N GLY A 144 1.42 2.85 13.59
CA GLY A 144 1.89 1.94 12.54
C GLY A 144 0.81 1.69 11.49
N LYS A 145 1.07 0.81 10.51
CA LYS A 145 0.06 0.42 9.51
C LYS A 145 -1.25 0.00 10.17
N TYR A 146 -1.12 -0.75 11.26
CA TYR A 146 -2.19 -1.05 12.21
C TYR A 146 -1.73 -0.58 13.59
N SER A 147 -2.48 0.32 14.22
CA SER A 147 -2.07 0.96 15.49
C SER A 147 -2.66 0.29 16.74
N ALA A 148 -3.22 -0.91 16.60
CA ALA A 148 -3.70 -1.73 17.71
C ALA A 148 -2.56 -2.48 18.41
N THR A 149 -1.55 -1.74 18.87
CA THR A 149 -0.40 -2.26 19.60
C THR A 149 -0.43 -1.77 21.05
N ASP A 150 -0.04 -2.63 21.97
CA ASP A 150 0.10 -2.26 23.38
C ASP A 150 1.53 -1.73 23.63
N PRO A 151 1.70 -0.42 23.92
CA PRO A 151 3.01 0.17 24.14
C PRO A 151 3.63 -0.23 25.49
N ASP A 152 2.86 -0.81 26.41
CA ASP A 152 3.31 -1.21 27.74
C ASP A 152 3.84 -2.66 27.78
N LEU A 153 3.90 -3.33 26.62
CA LEU A 153 4.48 -4.67 26.52
C LEU A 153 5.97 -4.65 26.93
N PRO A 154 6.41 -5.63 27.75
CA PRO A 154 7.81 -5.72 28.13
C PRO A 154 8.64 -6.00 26.88
N VAL A 155 9.69 -5.20 26.69
CA VAL A 155 10.72 -5.43 25.67
C VAL A 155 11.92 -6.15 26.28
N PRO A 156 12.66 -6.96 25.50
CA PRO A 156 13.91 -7.54 25.98
C PRO A 156 14.91 -6.46 26.42
N GLU A 157 15.79 -6.81 27.36
CA GLU A 157 16.92 -5.94 27.73
C GLU A 157 17.77 -5.61 26.50
N PRO A 158 18.28 -4.38 26.35
CA PRO A 158 19.06 -3.98 25.19
C PRO A 158 20.22 -4.94 24.86
N GLY A 159 20.46 -5.15 23.57
CA GLY A 159 21.43 -6.12 23.06
C GLY A 159 20.78 -7.37 22.48
N TYR A 160 19.68 -7.19 21.75
CA TYR A 160 18.94 -8.25 21.05
C TYR A 160 18.78 -7.94 19.57
N VAL A 161 18.48 -8.96 18.78
CA VAL A 161 18.13 -8.81 17.36
C VAL A 161 16.64 -9.09 17.17
N VAL A 162 15.96 -8.25 16.39
CA VAL A 162 14.55 -8.49 16.01
C VAL A 162 14.50 -9.08 14.62
N LEU A 163 13.93 -10.28 14.51
CA LEU A 163 13.52 -10.85 13.24
C LEU A 163 12.03 -10.58 13.00
N ILE A 164 11.71 -9.99 11.86
CA ILE A 164 10.32 -9.68 11.48
C ILE A 164 9.79 -10.81 10.61
N ASP A 165 8.78 -11.52 11.09
CA ASP A 165 8.05 -12.51 10.31
C ASP A 165 7.02 -11.85 9.38
N GLN A 166 6.60 -12.58 8.35
CA GLN A 166 5.64 -12.12 7.35
C GLN A 166 4.54 -13.16 7.12
N THR A 167 3.38 -12.70 6.66
CA THR A 167 2.28 -13.62 6.35
C THR A 167 2.67 -14.52 5.17
N ALA A 168 2.47 -15.83 5.31
CA ALA A 168 2.72 -16.76 4.22
C ALA A 168 1.89 -16.39 2.99
N GLY A 169 2.54 -16.28 1.82
CA GLY A 169 1.91 -15.87 0.57
C GLY A 169 1.60 -14.37 0.48
N ASP A 170 2.22 -13.52 1.33
CA ASP A 170 2.22 -12.08 1.12
C ASP A 170 2.79 -11.76 -0.27
N ALA A 171 2.09 -10.91 -1.02
CA ALA A 171 2.49 -10.52 -2.37
C ALA A 171 3.86 -9.81 -2.38
N ALA A 172 4.19 -9.09 -1.30
CA ALA A 172 5.49 -8.42 -1.16
C ALA A 172 6.68 -9.39 -1.06
N LEU A 173 6.43 -10.68 -0.75
CA LEU A 173 7.48 -11.69 -0.76
C LEU A 173 7.89 -12.11 -2.17
N MET A 174 7.11 -11.78 -3.21
CA MET A 174 7.43 -12.08 -4.61
C MET A 174 7.79 -13.57 -4.85
N GLY A 175 7.14 -14.47 -4.09
CA GLY A 175 7.38 -15.91 -4.15
C GLY A 175 8.46 -16.43 -3.18
N ALA A 176 9.16 -15.55 -2.46
CA ALA A 176 9.97 -15.95 -1.31
C ALA A 176 9.09 -16.62 -0.24
N GLY A 177 9.68 -17.58 0.45
CA GLY A 177 8.96 -18.36 1.45
C GLY A 177 9.90 -18.88 2.51
N ARG A 178 9.49 -19.98 3.16
CA ARG A 178 10.20 -20.54 4.31
C ARG A 178 11.72 -20.72 4.14
N PRO A 179 12.27 -21.15 2.99
CA PRO A 179 13.72 -21.25 2.82
C PRO A 179 14.44 -19.92 2.99
N ALA A 180 13.93 -18.83 2.40
CA ALA A 180 14.51 -17.49 2.52
C ALA A 180 14.40 -16.96 3.96
N PHE A 181 13.28 -17.23 4.65
CA PHE A 181 13.13 -16.88 6.06
C PHE A 181 14.14 -17.63 6.95
N ASN A 182 14.34 -18.93 6.70
CA ASN A 182 15.33 -19.71 7.45
C ASN A 182 16.76 -19.23 7.19
N GLU A 183 17.07 -18.79 5.97
CA GLU A 183 18.35 -18.18 5.63
C GLU A 183 18.54 -16.85 6.37
N MET A 184 17.53 -15.97 6.39
CA MET A 184 17.54 -14.73 7.18
C MET A 184 17.80 -15.02 8.67
N LEU A 185 17.15 -16.05 9.23
CA LEU A 185 17.36 -16.47 10.62
C LEU A 185 18.80 -16.98 10.86
N ALA A 186 19.34 -17.80 9.96
CA ALA A 186 20.70 -18.31 10.08
C ALA A 186 21.73 -17.17 10.02
N LEU A 187 21.58 -16.26 9.06
CA LEU A 187 22.46 -15.09 8.90
C LEU A 187 22.40 -14.18 10.13
N ALA A 188 21.21 -13.89 10.66
CA ALA A 188 21.07 -13.07 11.85
C ALA A 188 21.80 -13.69 13.06
N ALA A 189 21.74 -15.01 13.22
CA ALA A 189 22.44 -15.72 14.30
C ALA A 189 23.97 -15.75 14.11
N GLU A 190 24.45 -15.91 12.86
CA GLU A 190 25.88 -15.89 12.53
C GLU A 190 26.50 -14.50 12.72
N GLU A 191 25.78 -13.44 12.33
CA GLU A 191 26.25 -12.06 12.45
C GLU A 191 26.19 -11.52 13.88
N ASN A 192 25.38 -12.13 14.75
CA ASN A 192 25.13 -11.66 16.12
C ASN A 192 25.33 -12.79 17.16
N PRO A 193 26.54 -13.38 17.26
CA PRO A 193 26.77 -14.53 18.11
C PRO A 193 26.57 -14.19 19.59
N GLY A 194 25.74 -14.99 20.27
CA GLY A 194 25.49 -14.85 21.70
C GLY A 194 24.48 -13.76 22.09
N LEU A 195 23.87 -13.08 21.13
CA LEU A 195 22.73 -12.21 21.38
C LEU A 195 21.41 -13.01 21.31
N PRO A 196 20.43 -12.69 22.17
CA PRO A 196 19.07 -13.23 22.09
C PRO A 196 18.27 -12.68 20.90
#